data_AF-A0A1V4I8T2-F1
#
_entry.id   AF-A0A1V4I8T2-F1
#
_cell.length_a   1.000
_cell.length_b   1.000
_cell.length_c   1.000
_cell.angle_alpha   90.00
_cell.angle_beta   90.00
_cell.angle_gamma   90.00
#
_symmetry.space_group_name_H-M   'P 1'
#
loop_
_entity.id
_entity.type
_entity.pdbx_description
1 polymer ?
#
loop_
_entity_poly.entity_id
_entity_poly.type
_entity_poly.pdbx_seq_one_letter_code
_entity_poly.pdbx_strand_id
1 'polypeptide(L)'
;MQLFLNDKIESNNGENTLILYLNPSLTLVEFANEFGYAKSDKRNNLDKSAKEYANSKYPNLKINAIKIMLGCMLITSVGASQNNGEVYAHNVTSSTRINIVINNKPYTFSQAPMIADGITYVPIRQLVESLGGSVWWNSQSQTVGINKDNISIAFVVGSRSARINGVLTDMPRSFIHNGTTMVPLRFISEHLDFNVSWNNATSTISITTKAQTNSQYHTVQSGDTLWRLSQRYNTSIDSIRSLNNLNSDVLIIGQTLLIPNSNQSNNTSNNENIPSEYYSYDIPPGYTVNDLYWLSRIVHAESESEPYEGKLAVANVILNRVRSDGFPNNIKSVIFDTAGGIQFQPIGNGTIYNNPNSESIRAALDALRGNNNIDNALFFLNPARATSFWIVNNRQFYMRIANHDFYL
;
A
#
# COMPACT_ATOMS: atom_id res chain seq x y z
N MET A 1 -11.99 44.54 -15.56
CA MET A 1 -12.55 43.45 -14.72
C MET A 1 -11.44 42.99 -13.78
N GLN A 2 -11.71 42.78 -12.49
CA GLN A 2 -10.65 42.55 -11.49
C GLN A 2 -10.17 41.09 -11.52
N LEU A 3 -8.86 40.89 -11.81
CA LEU A 3 -8.21 39.58 -11.96
C LEU A 3 -8.16 38.78 -10.65
N PHE A 4 -7.91 39.47 -9.54
CA PHE A 4 -7.87 38.90 -8.19
C PHE A 4 -9.11 39.33 -7.41
N LEU A 5 -9.87 38.35 -6.92
CA LEU A 5 -11.13 38.55 -6.21
C LEU A 5 -10.91 38.89 -4.73
N ASN A 6 -9.84 38.36 -4.13
CA ASN A 6 -9.49 38.61 -2.75
C ASN A 6 -7.97 38.43 -2.52
N ASP A 7 -7.49 38.89 -1.37
CA ASP A 7 -6.09 38.75 -0.97
C ASP A 7 -5.92 38.67 0.56
N LYS A 8 -4.83 38.02 0.99
CA LYS A 8 -4.48 37.81 2.39
C LYS A 8 -2.97 37.92 2.58
N ILE A 9 -2.52 38.62 3.62
CA ILE A 9 -1.10 38.62 4.01
C ILE A 9 -0.89 37.65 5.16
N GLU A 10 0.13 36.81 5.04
CA GLU A 10 0.63 35.96 6.11
C GLU A 10 2.06 36.39 6.45
N SER A 11 2.24 36.88 7.67
CA SER A 11 3.55 37.29 8.19
C SER A 11 4.10 36.18 9.07
N ASN A 12 5.31 35.70 8.76
CA ASN A 12 6.00 34.72 9.60
C ASN A 12 7.47 35.12 9.73
N ASN A 13 7.96 35.30 10.96
CA ASN A 13 9.34 35.68 11.26
C ASN A 13 9.86 36.91 10.49
N GLY A 14 8.99 37.90 10.24
CA GLY A 14 9.34 39.13 9.52
C GLY A 14 9.27 39.02 7.99
N GLU A 15 8.91 37.86 7.45
CA GLU A 15 8.67 37.67 6.02
C GLU A 15 7.17 37.71 5.73
N ASN A 16 6.77 38.55 4.76
CA ASN A 16 5.37 38.70 4.40
C ASN A 16 5.09 37.91 3.11
N THR A 17 4.16 36.97 3.17
CA THR A 17 3.62 36.28 2.00
C THR A 17 2.26 36.86 1.65
N LEU A 18 2.12 37.37 0.43
CA LEU A 18 0.83 37.81 -0.11
C LEU A 18 0.15 36.64 -0.83
N ILE A 19 -1.08 36.31 -0.46
CA ILE A 19 -1.92 35.31 -1.10
C ILE A 19 -2.97 36.03 -1.93
N LEU A 20 -3.03 35.78 -3.23
CA LEU A 20 -3.99 36.34 -4.17
C LEU A 20 -4.95 35.25 -4.65
N TYR A 21 -6.25 35.50 -4.60
CA TYR A 21 -7.28 34.57 -5.08
C TYR A 21 -7.80 35.00 -6.45
N LEU A 22 -7.63 34.14 -7.45
CA LEU A 22 -8.07 34.37 -8.83
C LEU A 22 -9.60 34.39 -8.92
N ASN A 23 -10.10 35.29 -9.78
CA ASN A 23 -11.50 35.32 -10.13
C ASN A 23 -11.87 34.12 -11.02
N PRO A 24 -12.73 33.19 -10.56
CA PRO A 24 -13.11 31.98 -11.30
C PRO A 24 -13.81 32.30 -12.63
N SER A 25 -14.55 33.41 -12.66
CA SER A 25 -15.37 33.82 -13.80
C SER A 25 -14.55 34.33 -14.99
N LEU A 26 -13.31 34.75 -14.74
CA LEU A 26 -12.34 35.16 -15.77
C LEU A 26 -11.47 33.97 -16.24
N THR A 27 -11.29 32.95 -15.40
CA THR A 27 -10.31 31.87 -15.61
C THR A 27 -10.89 30.67 -16.36
N LEU A 28 -12.22 30.47 -16.39
CA LEU A 28 -12.82 29.34 -17.12
C LEU A 28 -12.65 29.41 -18.65
N VAL A 29 -12.54 30.61 -19.24
CA VAL A 29 -12.39 30.77 -20.71
C VAL A 29 -10.92 30.63 -21.15
N GLU A 30 -9.96 31.03 -20.32
CA GLU A 30 -8.53 30.97 -20.67
C GLU A 30 -7.86 29.63 -20.32
N PHE A 31 -8.36 28.91 -19.30
CA PHE A 31 -7.75 27.65 -18.86
C PHE A 31 -8.27 26.40 -19.59
N ALA A 32 -9.44 26.45 -20.23
CA ALA A 32 -9.98 25.32 -20.99
C ALA A 32 -9.11 24.93 -22.20
N ASN A 33 -8.32 25.87 -22.73
CA ASN A 33 -7.41 25.62 -23.85
C ASN A 33 -5.99 25.18 -23.41
N GLU A 34 -5.65 25.21 -22.12
CA GLU A 34 -4.28 24.88 -21.63
C GLU A 34 -4.12 23.46 -21.08
N PHE A 35 -5.19 22.66 -21.00
CA PHE A 35 -5.07 21.21 -20.76
C PHE A 35 -4.64 20.42 -22.01
N GLY A 36 -4.48 21.09 -23.16
CA GLY A 36 -3.86 20.55 -24.36
C GLY A 36 -2.77 21.48 -24.89
N TYR A 37 -1.50 21.14 -24.65
CA TYR A 37 -0.29 21.69 -25.31
C TYR A 37 -0.29 23.21 -25.65
N ALA A 38 0.24 24.11 -24.79
CA ALA A 38 0.76 25.42 -25.27
C ALA A 38 1.67 26.23 -24.29
N LYS A 39 2.88 26.53 -24.80
CA LYS A 39 3.74 27.75 -24.73
C LYS A 39 3.95 28.59 -23.44
N SER A 40 5.23 28.92 -23.20
CA SER A 40 5.81 29.70 -22.09
C SER A 40 5.33 31.15 -21.93
N ASP A 41 4.76 31.75 -22.97
CA ASP A 41 4.64 33.22 -23.03
C ASP A 41 3.45 33.77 -22.22
N LYS A 42 2.46 32.95 -21.85
CA LYS A 42 1.28 33.39 -21.09
C LYS A 42 1.44 33.31 -19.57
N ARG A 43 2.29 32.41 -19.03
CA ARG A 43 2.60 32.35 -17.58
C ARG A 43 3.28 33.64 -17.09
N ASN A 44 4.08 34.27 -17.94
CA ASN A 44 4.75 35.55 -17.66
C ASN A 44 3.78 36.71 -17.38
N ASN A 45 2.55 36.67 -17.91
CA ASN A 45 1.57 37.73 -17.70
C ASN A 45 0.96 37.68 -16.30
N LEU A 46 0.72 36.48 -15.77
CA LEU A 46 0.09 36.31 -14.45
C LEU A 46 1.02 36.76 -13.32
N ASP A 47 2.29 36.39 -13.40
CA ASP A 47 3.31 36.77 -12.43
C ASP A 47 3.54 38.29 -12.41
N LYS A 48 3.51 38.91 -13.61
CA LYS A 48 3.61 40.36 -13.76
C LYS A 48 2.41 41.06 -13.11
N SER A 49 1.19 40.63 -13.42
CA SER A 49 -0.02 41.21 -12.83
C SER A 49 -0.08 41.03 -11.31
N ALA A 50 0.41 39.91 -10.78
CA ALA A 50 0.50 39.68 -9.34
C ALA A 50 1.49 40.63 -8.64
N LYS A 51 2.67 40.85 -9.24
CA LYS A 51 3.66 41.83 -8.74
C LYS A 51 3.13 43.26 -8.81
N GLU A 52 2.49 43.64 -9.91
CA GLU A 52 1.86 44.96 -10.06
C GLU A 52 0.75 45.19 -9.02
N TYR A 53 -0.10 44.19 -8.80
CA TYR A 53 -1.11 44.23 -7.75
C TYR A 53 -0.48 44.44 -6.37
N ALA A 54 0.53 43.63 -6.02
CA ALA A 54 1.24 43.73 -4.74
C ALA A 54 1.85 45.12 -4.53
N ASN A 55 2.56 45.66 -5.53
CA ASN A 55 3.20 46.97 -5.46
C ASN A 55 2.19 48.12 -5.36
N SER A 56 1.05 48.01 -6.04
CA SER A 56 0.00 49.04 -6.01
C SER A 56 -0.75 49.11 -4.69
N LYS A 57 -1.04 47.95 -4.08
CA LYS A 57 -1.90 47.84 -2.89
C LYS A 57 -1.12 47.88 -1.59
N TYR A 58 0.12 47.39 -1.60
CA TYR A 58 1.01 47.29 -0.44
C TYR A 58 2.37 47.95 -0.70
N PRO A 59 2.42 49.23 -1.11
CA PRO A 59 3.66 49.89 -1.55
C PRO A 59 4.75 49.97 -0.47
N ASN A 60 4.37 49.97 0.81
CA ASN A 60 5.29 50.13 1.95
C ASN A 60 5.57 48.82 2.69
N LEU A 61 5.06 47.68 2.19
CA LEU A 61 5.27 46.38 2.82
C LEU A 61 6.22 45.54 1.98
N LYS A 62 7.33 45.11 2.58
CA LYS A 62 8.24 44.17 1.93
C LYS A 62 7.55 42.81 1.85
N ILE A 63 7.05 42.47 0.66
CA ILE A 63 6.49 41.15 0.35
C ILE A 63 7.65 40.28 -0.13
N ASN A 64 7.80 39.10 0.46
CA ASN A 64 8.86 38.13 0.16
C ASN A 64 8.41 37.12 -0.90
N ALA A 65 7.13 36.77 -0.88
CA ALA A 65 6.53 35.81 -1.81
C ALA A 65 5.06 36.17 -2.10
N ILE A 66 4.62 35.87 -3.32
CA ILE A 66 3.22 35.98 -3.72
C ILE A 66 2.71 34.58 -4.09
N LYS A 67 1.65 34.10 -3.45
CA LYS A 67 0.95 32.85 -3.78
C LYS A 67 -0.30 33.19 -4.56
N ILE A 68 -0.52 32.54 -5.71
CA ILE A 68 -1.74 32.73 -6.51
C ILE A 68 -2.59 31.47 -6.39
N MET A 69 -3.82 31.65 -5.91
CA MET A 69 -4.77 30.59 -5.58
C MET A 69 -5.98 30.64 -6.51
N LEU A 70 -6.51 29.49 -6.92
CA LEU A 70 -7.85 29.35 -7.49
C LEU A 70 -8.68 28.50 -6.53
N GLY A 71 -9.59 29.13 -5.80
CA GLY A 71 -10.25 28.49 -4.66
C GLY A 71 -9.22 28.06 -3.61
N CYS A 72 -9.16 26.76 -3.32
CA CYS A 72 -8.20 26.15 -2.38
C CYS A 72 -6.91 25.65 -3.04
N MET A 73 -6.80 25.71 -4.38
CA MET A 73 -5.67 25.17 -5.12
C MET A 73 -4.61 26.25 -5.37
N LEU A 74 -3.35 25.95 -5.03
CA LEU A 74 -2.22 26.82 -5.37
C LEU A 74 -1.87 26.64 -6.85
N ILE A 75 -1.99 27.70 -7.64
CA ILE A 75 -1.71 27.70 -9.07
C ILE A 75 -0.23 27.98 -9.34
N THR A 76 0.32 29.00 -8.68
CA THR A 76 1.74 29.36 -8.78
C THR A 76 2.20 30.17 -7.57
N SER A 77 3.51 30.24 -7.36
CA SER A 77 4.14 31.12 -6.37
C SER A 77 5.26 31.92 -7.00
N VAL A 78 5.22 33.23 -6.80
CA VAL A 78 6.15 34.20 -7.38
C VAL A 78 7.05 34.74 -6.28
N GLY A 79 8.37 34.61 -6.44
CA GLY A 79 9.34 35.28 -5.57
C GLY A 79 9.33 36.78 -5.79
N ALA A 80 9.28 37.56 -4.71
CA ALA A 80 9.14 39.02 -4.78
C ALA A 80 10.48 39.79 -4.76
N SER A 81 11.62 39.11 -4.80
CA SER A 81 12.93 39.77 -5.02
C SER A 81 13.90 38.81 -5.70
N GLN A 82 14.54 39.26 -6.79
CA GLN A 82 15.78 38.65 -7.27
C GLN A 82 16.88 39.04 -6.28
N ASN A 83 17.42 38.10 -5.52
CA ASN A 83 18.71 38.26 -4.86
C ASN A 83 19.50 36.97 -5.05
N ASN A 84 20.70 37.13 -5.60
CA ASN A 84 21.65 36.06 -5.89
C ASN A 84 22.03 35.32 -4.61
N GLY A 85 22.09 34.00 -4.70
CA GLY A 85 22.23 33.10 -3.55
C GLY A 85 23.46 33.37 -2.68
N GLU A 86 23.23 33.40 -1.38
CA GLU A 86 24.29 33.33 -0.38
C GLU A 86 24.54 31.86 0.01
N VAL A 87 25.82 31.49 -0.07
CA VAL A 87 26.36 30.17 0.29
C VAL A 87 26.48 30.09 1.81
N TYR A 88 25.74 29.19 2.45
CA TYR A 88 25.91 28.88 3.87
C TYR A 88 26.99 27.80 4.04
N ALA A 89 28.12 28.16 4.66
CA ALA A 89 29.16 27.22 5.03
C ALA A 89 28.78 26.48 6.31
N HIS A 90 28.54 25.17 6.22
CA HIS A 90 28.45 24.29 7.40
C HIS A 90 29.85 23.80 7.78
N ASN A 91 30.15 23.75 9.09
CA ASN A 91 31.36 23.13 9.60
C ASN A 91 31.28 21.61 9.38
N VAL A 92 32.02 21.11 8.39
CA VAL A 92 32.11 19.67 8.10
C VAL A 92 33.03 19.02 9.12
N THR A 93 32.45 18.31 10.09
CA THR A 93 33.21 17.57 11.12
C THR A 93 33.37 16.12 10.69
N SER A 94 34.61 15.69 10.42
CA SER A 94 35.08 14.30 10.22
C SER A 94 34.80 13.62 8.87
N SER A 95 35.88 13.15 8.22
CA SER A 95 35.89 12.47 6.92
C SER A 95 35.58 10.97 7.03
N THR A 96 34.50 10.60 7.70
CA THR A 96 34.00 9.22 7.65
C THR A 96 33.40 8.97 6.26
N ARG A 97 34.08 8.13 5.46
CA ARG A 97 33.59 7.73 4.14
C ARG A 97 32.33 6.87 4.32
N ILE A 98 31.18 7.42 3.95
CA ILE A 98 29.90 6.73 4.01
C ILE A 98 29.76 5.82 2.79
N ASN A 99 29.51 4.54 3.03
CA ASN A 99 29.18 3.58 1.98
C ASN A 99 27.67 3.60 1.73
N ILE A 100 27.25 3.52 0.46
CA ILE A 100 25.83 3.51 0.09
C ILE A 100 25.53 2.23 -0.64
N VAL A 101 24.44 1.57 -0.24
CA VAL A 101 23.88 0.41 -0.93
C VAL A 101 22.45 0.76 -1.32
N ILE A 102 22.10 0.63 -2.60
CA ILE A 102 20.74 0.85 -3.11
C ILE A 102 20.21 -0.45 -3.69
N ASN A 103 19.07 -0.93 -3.20
CA ASN A 103 18.46 -2.20 -3.64
C ASN A 103 19.46 -3.38 -3.62
N ASN A 104 20.20 -3.51 -2.51
CA ASN A 104 21.26 -4.50 -2.28
C ASN A 104 22.48 -4.40 -3.23
N LYS A 105 22.64 -3.30 -3.98
CA LYS A 105 23.81 -3.05 -4.83
C LYS A 105 24.61 -1.86 -4.30
N PRO A 106 25.94 -1.95 -4.18
CA PRO A 106 26.78 -0.81 -3.86
C PRO A 106 26.54 0.33 -4.86
N TYR A 107 26.37 1.55 -4.37
CA TYR A 107 26.10 2.74 -5.16
C TYR A 107 27.12 3.82 -4.83
N THR A 108 27.65 4.48 -5.86
CA THR A 108 28.63 5.57 -5.71
C THR A 108 28.04 6.85 -6.29
N PHE A 109 27.93 7.87 -5.45
CA PHE A 109 27.56 9.21 -5.88
C PHE A 109 28.76 9.94 -6.51
N SER A 110 28.50 10.85 -7.45
CA SER A 110 29.55 11.72 -7.98
C SER A 110 30.02 12.73 -6.92
N GLN A 111 29.08 13.23 -6.11
CA GLN A 111 29.34 13.99 -4.90
C GLN A 111 29.06 13.10 -3.68
N ALA A 112 30.05 12.87 -2.82
CA ALA A 112 29.86 11.99 -1.67
C ALA A 112 28.78 12.54 -0.71
N PRO A 113 27.93 11.67 -0.12
CA PRO A 113 27.09 12.03 1.03
C PRO A 113 27.94 12.59 2.18
N MET A 114 27.35 13.47 2.98
CA MET A 114 28.04 14.13 4.08
C MET A 114 27.19 14.17 5.34
N ILE A 115 27.84 14.22 6.49
CA ILE A 115 27.18 14.48 7.76
C ILE A 115 27.46 15.92 8.15
N ALA A 116 26.40 16.69 8.38
CA ALA A 116 26.48 18.05 8.91
C ALA A 116 25.45 18.18 10.04
N ASP A 117 25.87 18.70 11.20
CA ASP A 117 25.02 18.86 12.39
C ASP A 117 24.30 17.55 12.80
N GLY A 118 24.96 16.40 12.63
CA GLY A 118 24.40 15.08 12.92
C GLY A 118 23.37 14.57 11.90
N ILE A 119 23.12 15.31 10.83
CA ILE A 119 22.19 14.96 9.75
C ILE A 119 22.99 14.44 8.56
N THR A 120 22.58 13.29 8.02
CA THR A 120 23.14 12.79 6.75
C THR A 120 22.46 13.49 5.58
N TYR A 121 23.27 14.13 4.74
CA TYR A 121 22.85 14.76 3.50
C TYR A 121 23.34 13.97 2.30
N VAL A 122 22.48 13.86 1.29
CA VAL A 122 22.72 13.09 0.07
C VAL A 122 22.45 13.93 -1.18
N PRO A 123 23.14 13.66 -2.30
CA PRO A 123 22.83 14.23 -3.60
C PRO A 123 21.45 13.78 -4.07
N ILE A 124 20.47 14.67 -3.99
CA ILE A 124 19.07 14.26 -4.13
C ILE A 124 18.73 13.73 -5.52
N ARG A 125 19.28 14.34 -6.57
CA ARG A 125 19.00 13.96 -7.95
C ARG A 125 19.41 12.52 -8.23
N GLN A 126 20.68 12.19 -7.99
CA GLN A 126 21.21 10.85 -8.23
C GLN A 126 20.48 9.80 -7.39
N LEU A 127 20.14 10.12 -6.14
CA LEU A 127 19.42 9.20 -5.26
C LEU A 127 18.03 8.89 -5.83
N VAL A 128 17.24 9.93 -6.11
CA VAL A 128 15.87 9.78 -6.60
C VAL A 128 15.84 9.09 -7.97
N GLU A 129 16.69 9.51 -8.91
CA GLU A 129 16.77 8.91 -10.24
C GLU A 129 17.20 7.44 -10.18
N SER A 130 18.13 7.08 -9.29
CA SER A 130 18.52 5.68 -9.07
C SER A 130 17.39 4.80 -8.51
N LEU A 131 16.39 5.43 -7.90
CA LEU A 131 15.21 4.78 -7.31
C LEU A 131 13.96 4.93 -8.21
N GLY A 132 14.13 5.36 -9.46
CA GLY A 132 13.06 5.45 -10.46
C GLY A 132 12.18 6.69 -10.37
N GLY A 133 12.57 7.70 -9.60
CA GLY A 133 11.91 9.01 -9.58
C GLY A 133 12.54 10.01 -10.57
N SER A 134 11.98 11.21 -10.62
CA SER A 134 12.47 12.32 -11.42
C SER A 134 12.67 13.57 -10.56
N VAL A 135 13.67 14.39 -10.91
CA VAL A 135 13.96 15.65 -10.22
C VAL A 135 14.04 16.79 -11.22
N TRP A 136 13.34 17.88 -10.93
CA TRP A 136 13.41 19.13 -11.69
C TRP A 136 13.91 20.27 -10.81
N TRP A 137 14.53 21.27 -11.46
CA TRP A 137 15.15 22.41 -10.80
C TRP A 137 14.64 23.71 -11.42
N ASN A 138 14.21 24.64 -10.58
CA ASN A 138 13.95 26.02 -10.97
C ASN A 138 15.07 26.91 -10.42
N SER A 139 15.91 27.44 -11.32
CA SER A 139 17.05 28.28 -10.96
C SER A 139 16.68 29.66 -10.41
N GLN A 140 15.53 30.21 -10.81
CA GLN A 140 15.09 31.54 -10.38
C GLN A 140 14.59 31.52 -8.94
N SER A 141 13.82 30.49 -8.58
CA SER A 141 13.25 30.33 -7.23
C SER A 141 14.03 29.36 -6.35
N GLN A 142 15.18 28.85 -6.85
CA GLN A 142 15.98 27.81 -6.21
C GLN A 142 15.14 26.62 -5.71
N THR A 143 14.11 26.27 -6.46
CA THR A 143 13.16 25.23 -6.08
C THR A 143 13.58 23.90 -6.67
N VAL A 144 13.68 22.90 -5.82
CA VAL A 144 13.78 21.50 -6.21
C VAL A 144 12.38 20.90 -6.19
N GLY A 145 12.01 20.21 -7.26
CA GLY A 145 10.86 19.34 -7.24
C GLY A 145 11.24 17.91 -7.57
N ILE A 146 10.56 16.98 -6.90
CA ILE A 146 10.81 15.55 -6.96
C ILE A 146 9.47 14.90 -7.23
N ASN A 147 9.40 14.05 -8.25
CA ASN A 147 8.24 13.21 -8.50
C ASN A 147 8.68 11.75 -8.48
N LYS A 148 8.02 10.95 -7.65
CA LYS A 148 8.14 9.50 -7.68
C LYS A 148 6.77 8.91 -7.41
N ASP A 149 6.29 8.12 -8.36
CA ASP A 149 4.98 7.48 -8.31
C ASP A 149 3.86 8.51 -8.05
N ASN A 150 3.10 8.36 -6.95
CA ASN A 150 2.03 9.29 -6.54
C ASN A 150 2.52 10.38 -5.56
N ILE A 151 3.84 10.53 -5.38
CA ILE A 151 4.43 11.44 -4.42
C ILE A 151 5.20 12.55 -5.14
N SER A 152 4.78 13.78 -4.90
CA SER A 152 5.43 15.00 -5.34
C SER A 152 5.96 15.75 -4.12
N ILE A 153 7.27 15.97 -4.07
CA ILE A 153 7.92 16.82 -3.07
C ILE A 153 8.46 18.07 -3.75
N ALA A 154 8.19 19.25 -3.19
CA ALA A 154 8.79 20.50 -3.65
C ALA A 154 9.31 21.34 -2.49
N PHE A 155 10.53 21.84 -2.58
CA PHE A 155 11.12 22.71 -1.57
C PHE A 155 12.06 23.74 -2.19
N VAL A 156 12.25 24.87 -1.51
CA VAL A 156 13.26 25.87 -1.87
C VAL A 156 14.55 25.53 -1.13
N VAL A 157 15.70 25.58 -1.80
CA VAL A 157 16.98 25.35 -1.13
C VAL A 157 17.15 26.34 0.03
N GLY A 158 17.53 25.84 1.21
CA GLY A 158 17.68 26.64 2.43
C GLY A 158 16.39 26.84 3.25
N SER A 159 15.21 26.45 2.74
CA SER A 159 13.97 26.52 3.51
C SER A 159 13.94 25.47 4.63
N ARG A 160 13.16 25.74 5.69
CA ARG A 160 12.85 24.77 6.76
C ARG A 160 11.58 23.97 6.49
N SER A 161 11.07 24.04 5.27
CA SER A 161 9.80 23.43 4.90
C SER A 161 9.80 22.99 3.45
N ALA A 162 9.13 21.88 3.21
CA ALA A 162 8.82 21.32 1.91
C ALA A 162 7.31 21.20 1.75
N ARG A 163 6.87 20.94 0.52
CA ARG A 163 5.50 20.57 0.20
C ARG A 163 5.48 19.14 -0.27
N ILE A 164 4.59 18.33 0.29
CA ILE A 164 4.43 16.91 -0.01
C ILE A 164 3.00 16.71 -0.47
N ASN A 165 2.82 16.40 -1.75
CA ASN A 165 1.50 16.38 -2.40
C ASN A 165 0.70 17.67 -2.13
N GLY A 166 1.40 18.81 -2.07
CA GLY A 166 0.84 20.13 -1.81
C GLY A 166 0.76 20.56 -0.33
N VAL A 167 0.84 19.60 0.61
CA VAL A 167 0.80 19.84 2.06
C VAL A 167 2.14 20.35 2.58
N LEU A 168 2.14 21.42 3.36
CA LEU A 168 3.37 21.95 3.96
C LEU A 168 3.87 21.04 5.09
N THR A 169 5.15 20.68 5.04
CA THR A 169 5.79 19.77 5.99
C THR A 169 7.15 20.35 6.39
N ASP A 170 7.48 20.27 7.67
CA ASP A 170 8.78 20.73 8.18
C ASP A 170 9.92 19.83 7.69
N MET A 171 11.05 20.44 7.35
CA MET A 171 12.27 19.72 6.96
C MET A 171 13.53 20.44 7.47
N PRO A 172 14.62 19.72 7.77
CA PRO A 172 15.92 20.36 7.93
C PRO A 172 16.35 21.05 6.62
N ARG A 173 17.12 22.14 6.73
CA ARG A 173 17.49 22.95 5.58
C ARG A 173 18.34 22.16 4.60
N SER A 174 17.95 22.17 3.33
CA SER A 174 18.82 21.73 2.22
C SER A 174 19.81 22.82 1.84
N PHE A 175 20.90 22.46 1.17
CA PHE A 175 21.91 23.41 0.69
C PHE A 175 22.52 22.94 -0.63
N ILE A 176 23.32 23.78 -1.26
CA ILE A 176 24.11 23.42 -2.45
C ILE A 176 25.57 23.31 -2.04
N HIS A 177 26.20 22.19 -2.40
CA HIS A 177 27.63 21.97 -2.21
C HIS A 177 28.26 21.51 -3.53
N ASN A 178 29.27 22.23 -4.01
CA ASN A 178 29.91 22.00 -5.31
C ASN A 178 28.91 21.86 -6.47
N GLY A 179 27.90 22.73 -6.52
CA GLY A 179 26.84 22.70 -7.55
C GLY A 179 25.82 21.57 -7.40
N THR A 180 25.92 20.74 -6.35
CA THR A 180 25.01 19.63 -6.07
C THR A 180 24.06 19.97 -4.94
N THR A 181 22.76 19.75 -5.12
CA THR A 181 21.78 19.94 -4.05
C THR A 181 21.84 18.78 -3.05
N MET A 182 22.17 19.13 -1.81
CA MET A 182 22.31 18.24 -0.66
C MET A 182 21.05 18.33 0.19
N VAL A 183 20.42 17.18 0.44
CA VAL A 183 19.11 17.11 1.12
C VAL A 183 19.16 16.10 2.26
N PRO A 184 18.48 16.34 3.40
CA PRO A 184 18.44 15.40 4.50
C PRO A 184 17.88 14.04 4.05
N LEU A 185 18.71 13.00 4.11
CA LEU A 185 18.33 11.66 3.66
C LEU A 185 17.06 11.17 4.36
N ARG A 186 16.99 11.37 5.68
CA ARG A 186 15.86 10.94 6.50
C ARG A 186 14.53 11.54 6.04
N PHE A 187 14.51 12.85 5.80
CA PHE A 187 13.31 13.54 5.33
C PHE A 187 12.82 12.95 4.01
N ILE A 188 13.74 12.67 3.08
CA ILE A 188 13.42 12.10 1.79
C ILE A 188 12.97 10.65 1.90
N SER A 189 13.61 9.83 2.74
CA SER A 189 13.22 8.43 2.90
C SER A 189 11.84 8.25 3.54
N GLU A 190 11.49 9.09 4.51
CA GLU A 190 10.19 9.05 5.18
C GLU A 190 9.03 9.33 4.22
N HIS A 191 9.28 10.12 3.17
CA HIS A 191 8.23 10.59 2.27
C HIS A 191 8.27 9.98 0.87
N LEU A 192 9.40 9.43 0.39
CA LEU A 192 9.48 8.78 -0.93
C LEU A 192 9.36 7.25 -0.87
N ASP A 193 8.76 6.74 0.21
CA ASP A 193 8.49 5.31 0.45
C ASP A 193 9.76 4.43 0.31
N PHE A 194 10.85 4.84 0.94
CA PHE A 194 12.10 4.08 1.01
C PHE A 194 12.33 3.55 2.43
N ASN A 195 12.91 2.36 2.54
CA ASN A 195 13.50 1.88 3.78
C ASN A 195 14.97 2.30 3.84
N VAL A 196 15.39 2.84 4.99
CA VAL A 196 16.79 3.21 5.25
C VAL A 196 17.27 2.49 6.50
N SER A 197 18.41 1.81 6.41
CA SER A 197 19.10 1.25 7.57
C SER A 197 20.56 1.70 7.61
N TRP A 198 21.08 1.87 8.82
CA TRP A 198 22.46 2.25 9.09
C TRP A 198 23.22 1.06 9.70
N ASN A 199 24.34 0.70 9.10
CA ASN A 199 25.30 -0.24 9.66
C ASN A 199 26.50 0.54 10.20
N ASN A 200 26.59 0.63 11.53
CA ASN A 200 27.63 1.39 12.21
C ASN A 200 29.04 0.81 12.01
N ALA A 201 29.18 -0.52 11.94
CA ALA A 201 30.47 -1.18 11.80
C ALA A 201 31.14 -0.91 10.44
N THR A 202 30.34 -0.70 9.40
CA THR A 202 30.81 -0.50 8.02
C THR A 202 30.56 0.91 7.49
N SER A 203 30.00 1.80 8.33
CA SER A 203 29.51 3.13 7.91
C SER A 203 28.64 3.06 6.65
N THR A 204 27.77 2.05 6.56
CA THR A 204 26.96 1.78 5.37
C THR A 204 25.52 2.19 5.59
N ILE A 205 24.99 3.01 4.67
CA ILE A 205 23.55 3.28 4.55
C ILE A 205 22.99 2.35 3.47
N SER A 206 22.05 1.51 3.85
CA SER A 206 21.29 0.68 2.92
C SER A 206 19.94 1.34 2.66
N ILE A 207 19.65 1.64 1.40
CA ILE A 207 18.41 2.24 0.92
C ILE A 207 17.72 1.21 0.03
N THR A 208 16.48 0.86 0.36
CA THR A 208 15.70 -0.10 -0.43
C THR A 208 14.38 0.55 -0.79
N THR A 209 14.00 0.49 -2.07
CA THR A 209 12.63 0.86 -2.45
C THR A 209 11.66 -0.05 -1.72
N LYS A 210 10.67 0.50 -1.00
CA LYS A 210 9.53 -0.33 -0.62
C LYS A 210 8.86 -0.76 -1.91
N ALA A 211 8.52 -2.04 -2.01
CA ALA A 211 7.92 -2.57 -3.23
C ALA A 211 6.65 -1.76 -3.53
N GLN A 212 6.68 -1.01 -4.63
CA GLN A 212 5.50 -0.34 -5.17
C GLN A 212 4.44 -1.40 -5.44
N THR A 213 3.47 -1.49 -4.55
CA THR A 213 2.23 -2.20 -4.84
C THR A 213 1.42 -1.26 -5.70
N ASN A 214 1.53 -1.40 -7.04
CA ASN A 214 0.48 -0.91 -7.93
C ASN A 214 -0.84 -1.33 -7.28
N SER A 215 -1.78 -0.43 -7.03
CA SER A 215 -3.02 -0.78 -6.35
C SER A 215 -4.21 -0.07 -6.98
N GLN A 216 -5.37 -0.73 -6.98
CA GLN A 216 -6.62 -0.26 -7.53
C GLN A 216 -7.71 -0.24 -6.46
N TYR A 217 -8.69 0.64 -6.59
CA TYR A 217 -9.83 0.66 -5.67
C TYR A 217 -10.84 -0.43 -6.02
N HIS A 218 -11.37 -1.08 -4.99
CA HIS A 218 -12.49 -2.01 -5.08
C HIS A 218 -13.55 -1.64 -4.04
N THR A 219 -14.78 -1.40 -4.48
CA THR A 219 -15.92 -1.19 -3.57
C THR A 219 -16.56 -2.53 -3.27
N VAL A 220 -16.55 -2.93 -1.99
CA VAL A 220 -17.07 -4.20 -1.48
C VAL A 220 -18.55 -4.34 -1.86
N GLN A 221 -18.86 -5.43 -2.56
CA GLN A 221 -20.19 -5.83 -2.94
C GLN A 221 -20.67 -7.01 -2.10
N SER A 222 -21.96 -7.34 -2.20
CA SER A 222 -22.51 -8.52 -1.54
C SER A 222 -21.78 -9.78 -2.03
N GLY A 223 -21.23 -10.54 -1.08
CA GLY A 223 -20.49 -11.78 -1.36
C GLY A 223 -18.99 -11.61 -1.64
N ASP A 224 -18.43 -10.40 -1.52
CA ASP A 224 -16.98 -10.22 -1.49
C ASP A 224 -16.41 -10.65 -0.13
N THR A 225 -15.26 -11.32 -0.20
CA THR A 225 -14.42 -11.66 0.95
C THR A 225 -12.98 -11.28 0.61
N LEU A 226 -12.13 -11.04 1.62
CA LEU A 226 -10.72 -10.74 1.38
C LEU A 226 -10.05 -11.82 0.51
N TRP A 227 -10.45 -13.08 0.70
CA TRP A 227 -9.99 -14.19 -0.13
C TRP A 227 -10.44 -14.06 -1.60
N ARG A 228 -11.73 -13.83 -1.88
CA ARG A 228 -12.23 -13.69 -3.26
C ARG A 228 -11.57 -12.52 -3.98
N LEU A 229 -11.34 -11.43 -3.26
CA LEU A 229 -10.61 -10.28 -3.79
C LEU A 229 -9.15 -10.62 -4.05
N SER A 230 -8.49 -11.34 -3.14
CA SER A 230 -7.12 -11.79 -3.34
C SER A 230 -6.98 -12.64 -4.61
N GLN A 231 -7.91 -13.56 -4.86
CA GLN A 231 -7.90 -14.39 -6.07
C GLN A 231 -8.21 -13.57 -7.33
N ARG A 232 -9.26 -12.73 -7.29
CA ARG A 232 -9.68 -11.89 -8.41
C ARG A 232 -8.57 -10.96 -8.89
N TYR A 233 -7.83 -10.39 -7.95
CA TYR A 233 -6.81 -9.38 -8.22
C TYR A 233 -5.38 -9.94 -8.19
N ASN A 234 -5.24 -11.27 -8.07
CA ASN A 234 -3.97 -11.98 -8.04
C ASN A 234 -2.99 -11.44 -6.98
N THR A 235 -3.49 -11.24 -5.75
CA THR A 235 -2.74 -10.69 -4.63
C THR A 235 -2.96 -11.52 -3.36
N SER A 236 -2.28 -11.18 -2.27
CA SER A 236 -2.44 -11.87 -0.99
C SER A 236 -3.46 -11.18 -0.07
N ILE A 237 -4.12 -11.95 0.78
CA ILE A 237 -5.04 -11.44 1.81
C ILE A 237 -4.28 -10.47 2.74
N ASP A 238 -3.07 -10.83 3.15
CA ASP A 238 -2.25 -10.00 4.04
C ASP A 238 -1.87 -8.67 3.38
N SER A 239 -1.59 -8.67 2.07
CA SER A 239 -1.34 -7.45 1.31
C SER A 239 -2.58 -6.56 1.25
N ILE A 240 -3.78 -7.13 1.04
CA ILE A 240 -5.03 -6.35 1.11
C ILE A 240 -5.26 -5.83 2.53
N ARG A 241 -5.05 -6.68 3.56
CA ARG A 241 -5.29 -6.35 4.97
C ARG A 241 -4.39 -5.20 5.44
N SER A 242 -3.09 -5.33 5.21
CA SER A 242 -2.08 -4.33 5.57
C SER A 242 -2.28 -3.03 4.82
N LEU A 243 -2.59 -3.07 3.53
CA LEU A 243 -2.80 -1.86 2.72
C LEU A 243 -4.05 -1.06 3.15
N ASN A 244 -5.04 -1.73 3.74
CA ASN A 244 -6.29 -1.12 4.18
C ASN A 244 -6.41 -0.96 5.71
N ASN A 245 -5.34 -1.24 6.47
CA ASN A 245 -5.34 -1.23 7.93
C ASN A 245 -6.52 -2.02 8.55
N LEU A 246 -6.86 -3.18 7.95
CA LEU A 246 -7.95 -4.01 8.44
C LEU A 246 -7.46 -4.87 9.62
N ASN A 247 -8.19 -4.84 10.72
CA ASN A 247 -7.90 -5.68 11.90
C ASN A 247 -8.73 -6.98 11.93
N SER A 248 -9.55 -7.19 10.89
CA SER A 248 -10.49 -8.31 10.75
C SER A 248 -10.70 -8.61 9.27
N ASP A 249 -11.15 -9.83 8.97
CA ASP A 249 -11.50 -10.27 7.62
C ASP A 249 -12.96 -9.94 7.24
N VAL A 250 -13.71 -9.33 8.17
CA VAL A 250 -15.07 -8.84 7.95
C VAL A 250 -15.03 -7.58 7.07
N LEU A 251 -15.75 -7.63 5.94
CA LEU A 251 -15.91 -6.52 5.00
C LEU A 251 -17.33 -5.93 5.09
N ILE A 252 -17.45 -4.61 5.01
CA ILE A 252 -18.74 -3.92 5.02
C ILE A 252 -19.14 -3.61 3.58
N ILE A 253 -20.36 -3.98 3.18
CA ILE A 253 -20.86 -3.66 1.83
C ILE A 253 -20.83 -2.14 1.62
N GLY A 254 -20.25 -1.71 0.49
CA GLY A 254 -20.01 -0.29 0.17
C GLY A 254 -18.67 0.26 0.67
N GLN A 255 -17.93 -0.50 1.50
CA GLN A 255 -16.56 -0.16 1.90
C GLN A 255 -15.65 -0.12 0.67
N THR A 256 -14.78 0.87 0.59
CA THR A 256 -13.78 0.92 -0.49
C THR A 256 -12.43 0.43 0.03
N LEU A 257 -11.84 -0.54 -0.66
CA LEU A 257 -10.54 -1.14 -0.37
C LEU A 257 -9.52 -0.77 -1.46
N LEU A 258 -8.28 -0.48 -1.08
CA LEU A 258 -7.12 -0.52 -1.97
C LEU A 258 -6.67 -1.97 -2.17
N ILE A 259 -6.65 -2.45 -3.40
CA ILE A 259 -6.23 -3.80 -3.75
C ILE A 259 -4.92 -3.74 -4.55
N PRO A 260 -3.85 -4.42 -4.14
CA PRO A 260 -2.62 -4.51 -4.93
C PRO A 260 -2.84 -5.20 -6.29
N ASN A 261 -2.48 -4.56 -7.39
CA ASN A 261 -2.27 -5.11 -8.72
C ASN A 261 -0.98 -5.93 -8.76
N SER A 262 -1.11 -7.19 -9.13
CA SER A 262 0.00 -8.13 -9.20
C SER A 262 1.02 -7.71 -10.25
N ASN A 263 2.20 -7.29 -9.81
CA ASN A 263 3.44 -7.43 -10.57
C ASN A 263 4.62 -7.39 -9.60
N GLN A 264 4.58 -8.21 -8.55
CA GLN A 264 5.80 -8.77 -7.95
C GLN A 264 5.47 -10.15 -7.39
N SER A 265 5.97 -11.16 -8.10
CA SER A 265 6.31 -12.44 -7.52
C SER A 265 7.36 -12.19 -6.44
N ASN A 266 6.92 -11.88 -5.23
CA ASN A 266 7.66 -12.25 -4.05
C ASN A 266 7.24 -13.69 -3.77
N ASN A 267 8.04 -14.63 -4.28
CA ASN A 267 8.15 -15.97 -3.71
C ASN A 267 8.59 -15.82 -2.24
N THR A 268 7.61 -15.52 -1.40
CA THR A 268 7.64 -15.76 0.03
C THR A 268 6.49 -16.71 0.23
N SER A 269 6.85 -17.96 0.51
CA SER A 269 5.97 -19.02 0.94
C SER A 269 4.86 -18.46 1.84
N ASN A 270 3.62 -18.83 1.51
CA ASN A 270 2.41 -18.65 2.32
C ASN A 270 2.73 -18.65 3.82
N ASN A 271 2.91 -17.48 4.42
CA ASN A 271 3.00 -17.38 5.87
C ASN A 271 1.68 -16.83 6.37
N GLU A 272 0.65 -17.66 6.21
CA GLU A 272 -0.52 -17.56 7.06
C GLU A 272 -0.02 -17.54 8.50
N ASN A 273 -0.56 -16.65 9.33
CA ASN A 273 -0.17 -16.53 10.72
C ASN A 273 -0.75 -17.72 11.51
N ILE A 274 -0.28 -18.93 11.19
CA ILE A 274 -0.73 -20.19 11.75
C ILE A 274 -0.29 -20.21 13.22
N PRO A 275 -1.22 -20.44 14.17
CA PRO A 275 -0.90 -20.53 15.58
C PRO A 275 0.25 -21.51 15.84
N SER A 276 1.21 -21.13 16.68
CA SER A 276 2.43 -21.93 16.94
C SER A 276 2.14 -23.36 17.43
N GLU A 277 0.98 -23.59 18.05
CA GLU A 277 0.48 -24.91 18.45
C GLU A 277 0.40 -25.91 17.28
N TYR A 278 0.11 -25.45 16.05
CA TYR A 278 -0.02 -26.33 14.89
C TYR A 278 1.31 -26.97 14.48
N TYR A 279 2.43 -26.32 14.77
CA TYR A 279 3.77 -26.83 14.48
C TYR A 279 4.22 -27.93 15.45
N SER A 280 3.45 -28.19 16.51
CA SER A 280 3.74 -29.26 17.47
C SER A 280 3.10 -30.61 17.11
N TYR A 281 2.17 -30.64 16.16
CA TYR A 281 1.52 -31.87 15.72
C TYR A 281 2.42 -32.70 14.81
N ASP A 282 2.38 -34.02 15.00
CA ASP A 282 3.03 -34.99 14.12
C ASP A 282 2.17 -35.23 12.87
N ILE A 283 2.43 -34.42 11.84
CA ILE A 283 1.73 -34.40 10.55
C ILE A 283 2.34 -35.46 9.62
N PRO A 284 1.53 -36.35 9.03
CA PRO A 284 2.04 -37.42 8.18
C PRO A 284 2.74 -36.87 6.92
N PRO A 285 3.77 -37.58 6.40
CA PRO A 285 4.46 -37.21 5.17
C PRO A 285 3.49 -37.02 4.00
N GLY A 286 3.71 -35.97 3.20
CA GLY A 286 2.84 -35.61 2.08
C GLY A 286 1.82 -34.52 2.40
N TYR A 287 1.69 -34.12 3.68
CA TYR A 287 0.89 -32.98 4.10
C TYR A 287 1.73 -31.96 4.86
N THR A 288 1.20 -30.74 4.95
CA THR A 288 1.84 -29.59 5.58
C THR A 288 1.06 -29.11 6.81
N VAL A 289 1.69 -28.26 7.62
CA VAL A 289 1.03 -27.54 8.72
C VAL A 289 -0.17 -26.73 8.20
N ASN A 290 -0.04 -26.15 7.02
CA ASN A 290 -1.11 -25.42 6.34
C ASN A 290 -2.31 -26.33 5.97
N ASP A 291 -2.04 -27.58 5.59
CA ASP A 291 -3.11 -28.54 5.30
C ASP A 291 -3.91 -28.90 6.54
N LEU A 292 -3.22 -29.20 7.66
CA LEU A 292 -3.88 -29.43 8.94
C LEU A 292 -4.67 -28.20 9.39
N TYR A 293 -4.11 -27.00 9.22
CA TYR A 293 -4.72 -25.73 9.59
C TYR A 293 -6.04 -25.47 8.85
N TRP A 294 -6.08 -25.65 7.53
CA TRP A 294 -7.31 -25.44 6.77
C TRP A 294 -8.31 -26.57 6.96
N LEU A 295 -7.83 -27.82 7.03
CA LEU A 295 -8.70 -28.98 7.22
C LEU A 295 -9.41 -28.94 8.57
N SER A 296 -8.71 -28.61 9.66
CA SER A 296 -9.31 -28.53 11.00
C SER A 296 -10.39 -27.45 11.09
N ARG A 297 -10.17 -26.31 10.42
CA ARG A 297 -11.10 -25.18 10.37
C ARG A 297 -12.38 -25.52 9.61
N ILE A 298 -12.27 -26.13 8.44
CA ILE A 298 -13.46 -26.52 7.68
C ILE A 298 -14.26 -27.60 8.42
N VAL A 299 -13.55 -28.58 9.01
CA VAL A 299 -14.19 -29.61 9.84
C VAL A 299 -14.95 -28.97 10.98
N HIS A 300 -14.33 -28.05 11.70
CA HIS A 300 -14.99 -27.34 12.78
C HIS A 300 -16.21 -26.57 12.30
N ALA A 301 -16.08 -25.77 11.24
CA ALA A 301 -17.17 -24.93 10.78
C ALA A 301 -18.38 -25.71 10.23
N GLU A 302 -18.16 -26.90 9.67
CA GLU A 302 -19.21 -27.76 9.13
C GLU A 302 -19.81 -28.71 10.19
N SER A 303 -19.05 -29.07 11.22
CA SER A 303 -19.40 -30.19 12.11
C SER A 303 -19.07 -29.97 13.60
N GLU A 304 -18.95 -28.72 14.05
CA GLU A 304 -18.64 -28.39 15.45
C GLU A 304 -19.51 -29.16 16.46
N SER A 305 -20.83 -29.16 16.22
CA SER A 305 -21.84 -29.79 17.08
C SER A 305 -22.03 -31.29 16.82
N GLU A 306 -21.32 -31.88 15.85
CA GLU A 306 -21.41 -33.30 15.53
C GLU A 306 -20.48 -34.14 16.44
N PRO A 307 -20.79 -35.43 16.67
CA PRO A 307 -19.85 -36.34 17.31
C PRO A 307 -18.58 -36.51 16.47
N TYR A 308 -17.53 -37.06 17.08
CA TYR A 308 -16.22 -37.21 16.46
C TYR A 308 -16.27 -37.95 15.11
N GLU A 309 -17.12 -38.96 14.96
CA GLU A 309 -17.30 -39.71 13.72
C GLU A 309 -17.82 -38.81 12.59
N GLY A 310 -18.69 -37.85 12.89
CA GLY A 310 -19.17 -36.86 11.93
C GLY A 310 -18.07 -35.87 11.51
N LYS A 311 -17.26 -35.42 12.47
CA LYS A 311 -16.08 -34.56 12.20
C LYS A 311 -15.07 -35.26 11.29
N LEU A 312 -14.78 -36.53 11.59
CA LEU A 312 -13.88 -37.36 10.78
C LEU A 312 -14.43 -37.59 9.37
N ALA A 313 -15.74 -37.79 9.25
CA ALA A 313 -16.40 -37.98 7.97
C ALA A 313 -16.30 -36.73 7.07
N VAL A 314 -16.54 -35.53 7.63
CA VAL A 314 -16.34 -34.27 6.88
C VAL A 314 -14.91 -34.11 6.39
N ALA A 315 -13.92 -34.40 7.25
CA ALA A 315 -12.51 -34.35 6.85
C ALA A 315 -12.21 -35.29 5.66
N ASN A 316 -12.76 -36.51 5.70
CA ASN A 316 -12.57 -37.49 4.64
C ASN A 316 -13.23 -37.08 3.31
N VAL A 317 -14.35 -36.36 3.33
CA VAL A 317 -14.96 -35.84 2.09
C VAL A 317 -13.98 -34.90 1.39
N ILE A 318 -13.32 -34.01 2.14
CA ILE A 318 -12.31 -33.09 1.58
C ILE A 318 -11.16 -33.88 0.96
N LEU A 319 -10.63 -34.89 1.66
CA LEU A 319 -9.52 -35.70 1.16
C LEU A 319 -9.92 -36.57 -0.04
N ASN A 320 -11.15 -37.06 -0.10
CA ASN A 320 -11.68 -37.80 -1.25
C ASN A 320 -11.78 -36.89 -2.48
N ARG A 321 -12.23 -35.65 -2.30
CA ARG A 321 -12.24 -34.65 -3.37
C ARG A 321 -10.83 -34.34 -3.86
N VAL A 322 -9.85 -34.14 -2.97
CA VAL A 322 -8.45 -33.92 -3.36
C VAL A 322 -7.91 -35.03 -4.26
N ARG A 323 -8.39 -36.27 -4.08
CA ARG A 323 -7.99 -37.44 -4.87
C ARG A 323 -8.83 -37.68 -6.12
N SER A 324 -9.90 -36.91 -6.34
CA SER A 324 -10.84 -37.10 -7.43
C SER A 324 -10.57 -36.13 -8.57
N ASP A 325 -10.54 -36.63 -9.81
CA ASP A 325 -10.26 -35.84 -11.03
C ASP A 325 -11.27 -34.71 -11.28
N GLY A 326 -12.43 -34.72 -10.61
CA GLY A 326 -13.48 -33.70 -10.71
C GLY A 326 -13.30 -32.49 -9.77
N PHE A 327 -12.27 -32.48 -8.94
CA PHE A 327 -12.04 -31.45 -7.94
C PHE A 327 -10.57 -30.97 -7.95
N PRO A 328 -10.27 -29.82 -7.32
CA PRO A 328 -8.89 -29.39 -7.13
C PRO A 328 -8.04 -30.42 -6.37
N ASN A 329 -6.73 -30.43 -6.64
CA ASN A 329 -5.80 -31.45 -6.15
C ASN A 329 -5.06 -31.08 -4.85
N ASN A 330 -5.55 -30.11 -4.08
CA ASN A 330 -5.01 -29.79 -2.75
C ASN A 330 -6.12 -29.33 -1.80
N ILE A 331 -5.93 -29.57 -0.49
CA ILE A 331 -6.95 -29.38 0.56
C ILE A 331 -7.51 -27.96 0.54
N LYS A 332 -6.64 -26.96 0.52
CA LYS A 332 -7.06 -25.57 0.52
C LYS A 332 -7.89 -25.24 -0.73
N SER A 333 -7.44 -25.62 -1.91
CA SER A 333 -8.19 -25.38 -3.15
C SER A 333 -9.53 -26.12 -3.18
N VAL A 334 -9.64 -27.31 -2.60
CA VAL A 334 -10.93 -28.02 -2.46
C VAL A 334 -11.87 -27.27 -1.53
N ILE A 335 -11.37 -26.81 -0.38
CA ILE A 335 -12.18 -26.04 0.58
C ILE A 335 -12.71 -24.79 -0.11
N PHE A 336 -11.85 -24.04 -0.81
CA PHE A 336 -12.23 -22.78 -1.43
C PHE A 336 -12.74 -22.89 -2.88
N ASP A 337 -13.06 -24.09 -3.34
CA ASP A 337 -13.58 -24.28 -4.70
C ASP A 337 -14.97 -23.64 -4.86
N THR A 338 -15.12 -22.87 -5.94
CA THR A 338 -16.38 -22.18 -6.29
C THR A 338 -16.88 -22.54 -7.69
N ALA A 339 -16.24 -23.47 -8.40
CA ALA A 339 -16.58 -23.84 -9.78
C ALA A 339 -18.04 -24.34 -9.96
N GLY A 340 -18.71 -24.75 -8.87
CA GLY A 340 -20.13 -25.15 -8.82
C GLY A 340 -21.00 -24.33 -7.86
N GLY A 341 -20.55 -23.13 -7.44
CA GLY A 341 -21.15 -22.36 -6.34
C GLY A 341 -20.40 -22.53 -5.02
N ILE A 342 -20.83 -21.83 -3.96
CA ILE A 342 -20.22 -21.94 -2.63
C ILE A 342 -20.60 -23.30 -2.02
N GLN A 343 -19.65 -24.24 -2.02
CA GLN A 343 -19.88 -25.61 -1.53
C GLN A 343 -19.88 -25.70 -0.01
N PHE A 344 -19.21 -24.77 0.67
CA PHE A 344 -19.15 -24.67 2.13
C PHE A 344 -19.65 -23.30 2.57
N GLN A 345 -20.81 -23.26 3.22
CA GLN A 345 -21.39 -22.01 3.74
C GLN A 345 -20.45 -21.20 4.64
N PRO A 346 -19.59 -21.82 5.49
CA PRO A 346 -18.58 -21.15 6.31
C PRO A 346 -17.63 -20.19 5.58
N ILE A 347 -17.45 -20.36 4.27
CA ILE A 347 -16.59 -19.50 3.46
C ILE A 347 -17.30 -18.16 3.17
N GLY A 348 -18.61 -18.22 2.91
CA GLY A 348 -19.40 -17.04 2.56
C GLY A 348 -19.73 -16.15 3.77
N ASN A 349 -19.87 -16.73 4.96
CA ASN A 349 -20.17 -15.99 6.19
C ASN A 349 -18.95 -15.76 7.10
N GLY A 350 -17.77 -16.27 6.71
CA GLY A 350 -16.51 -16.09 7.43
C GLY A 350 -16.30 -16.98 8.65
N THR A 351 -17.20 -17.92 8.98
CA THR A 351 -17.01 -18.81 10.15
C THR A 351 -15.86 -19.79 9.96
N ILE A 352 -15.38 -19.98 8.72
CA ILE A 352 -14.15 -20.74 8.43
C ILE A 352 -12.92 -20.20 9.19
N TYR A 353 -12.93 -18.92 9.59
CA TYR A 353 -11.85 -18.28 10.33
C TYR A 353 -11.96 -18.43 11.86
N ASN A 354 -12.98 -19.12 12.38
CA ASN A 354 -13.11 -19.42 13.80
C ASN A 354 -12.06 -20.46 14.25
N ASN A 355 -11.60 -20.34 15.50
CA ASN A 355 -10.63 -21.29 16.05
C ASN A 355 -11.28 -22.68 16.22
N PRO A 356 -10.72 -23.73 15.61
CA PRO A 356 -11.28 -25.06 15.74
C PRO A 356 -11.04 -25.61 17.14
N ASN A 357 -12.02 -26.35 17.67
CA ASN A 357 -11.85 -27.09 18.91
C ASN A 357 -10.90 -28.29 18.74
N SER A 358 -10.41 -28.84 19.86
CA SER A 358 -9.43 -29.94 19.87
C SER A 358 -9.93 -31.20 19.15
N GLU A 359 -11.24 -31.51 19.21
CA GLU A 359 -11.81 -32.64 18.49
C GLU A 359 -11.77 -32.46 16.97
N SER A 360 -11.99 -31.24 16.48
CA SER A 360 -11.95 -30.92 15.05
C SER A 360 -10.53 -31.03 14.50
N ILE A 361 -9.55 -30.55 15.27
CA ILE A 361 -8.12 -30.72 14.94
C ILE A 361 -7.75 -32.21 14.94
N ARG A 362 -8.18 -32.97 15.95
CA ARG A 362 -7.94 -34.42 16.05
C ARG A 362 -8.53 -35.16 14.86
N ALA A 363 -9.78 -34.89 14.51
CA ALA A 363 -10.46 -35.52 13.38
C ALA A 363 -9.77 -35.22 12.04
N ALA A 364 -9.35 -33.97 11.82
CA ALA A 364 -8.57 -33.59 10.64
C ALA A 364 -7.23 -34.36 10.59
N LEU A 365 -6.49 -34.41 11.69
CA LEU A 365 -5.21 -35.11 11.76
C LEU A 365 -5.35 -36.61 11.52
N ASP A 366 -6.38 -37.25 12.09
CA ASP A 366 -6.63 -38.68 11.92
C ASP A 366 -7.04 -38.99 10.46
N ALA A 367 -7.78 -38.11 9.80
CA ALA A 367 -8.05 -38.23 8.36
C ALA A 367 -6.78 -38.12 7.51
N LEU A 368 -5.88 -37.17 7.82
CA LEU A 368 -4.59 -37.04 7.13
C LEU A 368 -3.72 -38.29 7.30
N ARG A 369 -3.83 -38.99 8.43
CA ARG A 369 -3.17 -40.27 8.70
C ARG A 369 -3.81 -41.46 7.98
N GLY A 370 -4.89 -41.23 7.24
CA GLY A 370 -5.57 -42.24 6.44
C GLY A 370 -6.74 -42.92 7.13
N ASN A 371 -7.19 -42.44 8.30
CA ASN A 371 -8.41 -42.95 8.91
C ASN A 371 -9.63 -42.45 8.14
N ASN A 372 -10.27 -43.34 7.39
CA ASN A 372 -11.44 -43.04 6.56
C ASN A 372 -12.66 -43.87 6.99
N ASN A 373 -13.73 -43.18 7.36
CA ASN A 373 -14.99 -43.78 7.82
C ASN A 373 -16.16 -43.61 6.85
N ILE A 374 -15.92 -43.12 5.63
CA ILE A 374 -16.95 -42.88 4.61
C ILE A 374 -16.56 -43.39 3.21
N ASP A 375 -15.54 -44.25 3.14
CA ASP A 375 -15.03 -44.83 1.89
C ASP A 375 -14.75 -43.73 0.85
N ASN A 376 -15.36 -43.77 -0.33
CA ASN A 376 -15.14 -42.83 -1.42
C ASN A 376 -16.21 -41.73 -1.55
N ALA A 377 -17.05 -41.49 -0.52
CA ALA A 377 -18.08 -40.45 -0.59
C ALA A 377 -17.47 -39.05 -0.82
N LEU A 378 -18.07 -38.31 -1.76
CA LEU A 378 -17.60 -37.00 -2.23
C LEU A 378 -18.52 -35.84 -1.82
N PHE A 379 -19.72 -36.15 -1.35
CA PHE A 379 -20.72 -35.15 -0.99
C PHE A 379 -21.33 -35.47 0.37
N PHE A 380 -21.73 -34.43 1.09
CA PHE A 380 -22.56 -34.58 2.27
C PHE A 380 -23.64 -33.51 2.31
N LEU A 381 -24.71 -33.80 3.05
CA LEU A 381 -25.84 -32.90 3.27
C LEU A 381 -26.31 -33.03 4.72
N ASN A 382 -26.56 -31.92 5.40
CA ASN A 382 -27.34 -31.93 6.63
C ASN A 382 -28.83 -31.72 6.28
N PRO A 383 -29.69 -32.75 6.33
CA PRO A 383 -31.07 -32.63 5.87
C PRO A 383 -31.89 -31.62 6.67
N ALA A 384 -31.52 -31.38 7.93
CA ALA A 384 -32.20 -30.42 8.80
C ALA A 384 -31.82 -28.96 8.52
N ARG A 385 -30.68 -28.72 7.85
CA ARG A 385 -30.15 -27.38 7.55
C ARG A 385 -30.10 -27.06 6.06
N ALA A 386 -30.32 -28.06 5.20
CA ALA A 386 -30.23 -27.94 3.76
C ALA A 386 -31.33 -27.03 3.19
N THR A 387 -30.92 -26.01 2.43
CA THR A 387 -31.82 -25.20 1.60
C THR A 387 -31.87 -25.68 0.15
N SER A 388 -31.01 -26.63 -0.22
CA SER A 388 -30.95 -27.27 -1.54
C SER A 388 -30.85 -28.78 -1.39
N PHE A 389 -31.69 -29.51 -2.14
CA PHE A 389 -31.75 -30.97 -2.16
C PHE A 389 -31.25 -31.56 -3.49
N TRP A 390 -30.47 -30.78 -4.26
CA TRP A 390 -29.92 -31.25 -5.54
C TRP A 390 -29.13 -32.55 -5.37
N ILE A 391 -28.32 -32.67 -4.32
CA ILE A 391 -27.51 -33.87 -4.03
C ILE A 391 -28.40 -35.11 -3.90
N VAL A 392 -29.53 -35.00 -3.18
CA VAL A 392 -30.47 -36.11 -2.96
C VAL A 392 -31.04 -36.64 -4.28
N ASN A 393 -31.23 -35.76 -5.26
CA ASN A 393 -31.79 -36.12 -6.57
C ASN A 393 -30.74 -36.54 -7.61
N ASN A 394 -29.45 -36.29 -7.37
CA ASN A 394 -28.40 -36.41 -8.39
C ASN A 394 -27.19 -37.26 -7.96
N ARG A 395 -27.15 -37.75 -6.73
CA ARG A 395 -26.05 -38.55 -6.18
C ARG A 395 -26.59 -39.76 -5.44
N GLN A 396 -25.81 -40.84 -5.41
CA GLN A 396 -26.21 -42.07 -4.75
C GLN A 396 -25.99 -41.93 -3.24
N PHE A 397 -27.05 -42.10 -2.45
CA PHE A 397 -26.93 -42.16 -0.98
C PHE A 397 -26.03 -43.33 -0.59
N TYR A 398 -25.08 -43.05 0.31
CA TYR A 398 -24.13 -44.04 0.81
C TYR A 398 -24.47 -44.43 2.25
N MET A 399 -24.41 -43.46 3.17
CA MET A 399 -24.73 -43.69 4.60
C MET A 399 -25.06 -42.38 5.32
N ARG A 400 -25.54 -42.51 6.55
CA ARG A 400 -25.73 -41.38 7.48
C ARG A 400 -24.81 -41.53 8.68
N ILE A 401 -24.08 -40.47 9.01
CA ILE A 401 -23.31 -40.35 10.25
C ILE A 401 -23.81 -39.11 10.98
N ALA A 402 -24.35 -39.32 12.17
CA ALA A 402 -25.00 -38.28 12.96
C ALA A 402 -26.05 -37.52 12.13
N ASN A 403 -25.94 -36.20 11.98
CA ASN A 403 -26.92 -35.40 11.22
C ASN A 403 -26.60 -35.24 9.73
N HIS A 404 -25.57 -35.92 9.22
CA HIS A 404 -25.12 -35.77 7.84
C HIS A 404 -25.36 -37.04 7.01
N ASP A 405 -25.98 -36.85 5.84
CA ASP A 405 -26.06 -37.85 4.77
C ASP A 405 -24.86 -37.71 3.87
N PHE A 406 -24.21 -38.83 3.54
CA PHE A 406 -23.06 -38.90 2.66
C PHE A 406 -23.45 -39.58 1.35
N TYR A 407 -22.88 -39.09 0.24
CA TYR A 407 -23.20 -39.54 -1.11
C TYR A 407 -21.93 -39.74 -1.95
N LEU A 408 -21.99 -40.73 -2.86
CA LEU A 408 -20.94 -41.04 -3.83
C LEU A 408 -20.96 -40.07 -5.01
#